data_AF-A0A9N9J548-F1
#
_entry.id   AF-A0A9N9J548-F1
#
_cell.length_a   1.000
_cell.length_b   1.000
_cell.length_c   1.000
_cell.angle_alpha   90.00
_cell.angle_beta   90.00
_cell.angle_gamma   90.00
#
_symmetry.space_group_name_H-M   'P 1'
#
loop_
_entity.id
_entity.type
_entity.pdbx_description
1 polymer ?
#
loop_
_entity_poly.entity_id
_entity_poly.type
_entity_poly.pdbx_seq_one_letter_code
_entity_poly.pdbx_strand_id
1 'polypeptide(L)'
;MVVESISIPPLRRTSLKTPITPLTPAEDNPISLKVSKILICPIDDSKTKSALEALSEFYTSNSVVERRNLRGNIEQKAIETNRNFLEIFGKVTEQLAAIESEIKSMNNFCDEISKSLDSANRKTALLLEQSD
;
A
#
# COMPACT_ATOMS: atom_id res chain seq x y z
N MET A 1 -37.66 4.54 18.53
CA MET A 1 -37.20 3.65 17.47
C MET A 1 -36.81 2.33 18.12
N VAL A 2 -37.72 1.37 18.06
CA VAL A 2 -37.59 0.08 18.74
C VAL A 2 -36.68 -0.81 17.91
N VAL A 3 -35.57 -1.22 18.49
CA VAL A 3 -34.67 -2.25 17.93
C VAL A 3 -35.32 -3.61 18.17
N GLU A 4 -35.92 -4.20 17.13
CA GLU A 4 -36.43 -5.57 17.21
C GLU A 4 -35.28 -6.55 17.02
N SER A 5 -34.93 -7.21 18.12
CA SER A 5 -33.98 -8.32 18.19
C SER A 5 -34.50 -9.50 17.38
N ILE A 6 -33.84 -9.84 16.27
CA ILE A 6 -34.12 -11.05 15.50
C ILE A 6 -33.66 -12.26 16.33
N SER A 7 -34.62 -12.96 16.93
CA SER A 7 -34.43 -14.23 17.63
C SER A 7 -34.25 -15.34 16.60
N ILE A 8 -33.04 -15.90 16.50
CA ILE A 8 -32.77 -17.07 15.66
C ILE A 8 -33.10 -18.32 16.49
N PRO A 9 -34.05 -19.18 16.06
CA PRO A 9 -34.39 -20.39 16.80
C PRO A 9 -33.30 -21.47 16.67
N PRO A 10 -33.16 -22.38 17.65
CA PRO A 10 -32.12 -23.40 17.64
C PRO A 10 -32.43 -24.51 16.63
N LEU A 11 -31.40 -24.91 15.86
CA LEU A 11 -31.47 -26.00 14.89
C LEU A 11 -31.66 -27.34 15.62
N ARG A 12 -32.84 -27.94 15.46
CA ARG A 12 -33.19 -29.28 15.95
C ARG A 12 -32.36 -30.33 15.19
N ARG A 13 -31.37 -30.92 15.86
CA ARG A 13 -30.60 -32.06 15.37
C ARG A 13 -31.47 -33.33 15.41
N THR A 14 -31.99 -33.78 14.27
CA THR A 14 -32.67 -35.08 14.16
C THR A 14 -31.70 -36.14 13.67
N SER A 15 -31.75 -37.30 14.34
CA SER A 15 -30.86 -38.44 14.24
C SER A 15 -30.64 -39.02 12.85
N LEU A 16 -29.45 -39.61 12.69
CA LEU A 16 -29.00 -40.46 11.60
C LEU A 16 -30.02 -41.58 11.27
N LYS A 17 -30.33 -41.71 9.98
CA LYS A 17 -30.84 -42.96 9.38
C LYS A 17 -30.34 -43.09 7.95
N THR A 18 -29.34 -43.94 7.73
CA THR A 18 -29.22 -44.76 6.51
C THR A 18 -30.11 -46.00 6.71
N PRO A 19 -30.76 -46.61 5.68
CA PRO A 19 -30.13 -47.06 4.44
C PRO A 19 -30.96 -46.89 3.13
N ILE A 20 -30.23 -46.65 2.03
CA ILE A 20 -30.49 -47.09 0.64
C ILE A 20 -31.92 -46.88 0.09
N THR A 21 -32.16 -45.74 -0.58
CA THR A 21 -33.15 -45.58 -1.67
C THR A 21 -32.71 -44.37 -2.53
N PRO A 22 -32.88 -44.38 -3.87
CA PRO A 22 -32.17 -43.48 -4.78
C PRO A 22 -32.50 -42.02 -4.49
N LEU A 23 -31.48 -41.15 -4.50
CA LEU A 23 -31.69 -39.70 -4.50
C LEU A 23 -32.58 -39.34 -5.70
N THR A 24 -33.84 -39.03 -5.41
CA THR A 24 -34.66 -38.26 -6.34
C THR A 24 -34.00 -36.90 -6.54
N PRO A 25 -33.97 -36.37 -7.76
CA PRO A 25 -33.09 -35.27 -8.11
C PRO A 25 -33.53 -34.05 -7.31
N ALA A 26 -32.66 -33.52 -6.46
CA ALA A 26 -32.71 -32.11 -6.08
C ALA A 26 -32.22 -31.26 -7.27
N GLU A 27 -32.78 -31.51 -8.45
CA GLU A 27 -32.94 -30.56 -9.53
C GLU A 27 -34.21 -29.80 -9.09
N ASP A 28 -34.17 -28.56 -8.63
CA ASP A 28 -34.30 -27.43 -9.55
C ASP A 28 -34.11 -26.10 -8.81
N ASN A 29 -33.28 -26.07 -7.75
CA ASN A 29 -32.95 -24.80 -7.13
C ASN A 29 -31.53 -24.36 -7.49
N PRO A 30 -31.35 -23.52 -8.54
CA PRO A 30 -30.05 -23.04 -8.95
C PRO A 30 -29.36 -22.23 -7.84
N ILE A 31 -30.12 -21.68 -6.89
CA ILE A 31 -29.56 -20.99 -5.73
C ILE A 31 -28.97 -22.00 -4.75
N SER A 32 -29.65 -23.11 -4.46
CA SER A 32 -29.11 -24.17 -3.59
C SER A 32 -27.82 -24.77 -4.13
N LEU A 33 -27.71 -24.94 -5.46
CA LEU A 33 -26.48 -25.37 -6.13
C LEU A 33 -25.37 -24.31 -6.06
N LYS A 34 -25.71 -23.02 -6.12
CA LYS A 34 -24.74 -21.93 -5.94
C LYS A 34 -24.26 -21.83 -4.50
N VAL A 35 -25.16 -21.97 -3.53
CA VAL A 35 -24.83 -21.94 -2.09
C VAL A 35 -23.95 -23.13 -1.73
N SER A 36 -24.28 -24.34 -2.16
CA SER A 36 -23.43 -25.51 -1.92
C SER A 36 -22.05 -25.36 -2.56
N LYS A 37 -21.96 -24.83 -3.79
CA LYS A 37 -20.67 -24.52 -4.42
C LYS A 37 -19.85 -23.47 -3.67
N ILE A 38 -20.49 -22.42 -3.15
CA ILE A 38 -19.81 -21.38 -2.36
C ILE A 38 -19.27 -21.97 -1.05
N LEU A 39 -20.05 -22.82 -0.38
CA LEU A 39 -19.64 -23.48 0.86
C LEU A 39 -18.50 -24.49 0.68
N ILE A 40 -18.37 -25.07 -0.52
CA ILE A 40 -17.28 -25.99 -0.88
C ILE A 40 -16.01 -25.22 -1.29
N CYS A 41 -16.13 -23.93 -1.62
CA CYS A 41 -14.98 -23.11 -1.98
C CYS A 41 -14.13 -22.83 -0.72
N PRO A 42 -12.86 -23.26 -0.66
CA PRO A 42 -12.01 -23.01 0.49
C PRO A 42 -11.61 -21.53 0.52
N ILE A 43 -12.38 -20.72 1.25
CA ILE A 43 -12.08 -19.29 1.50
C ILE A 43 -11.13 -19.14 2.72
N ASP A 44 -10.80 -20.23 3.41
CA ASP A 44 -9.95 -20.22 4.61
C ASP A 44 -8.47 -19.91 4.33
N ASP A 45 -8.07 -19.82 3.06
CA ASP A 45 -6.72 -19.37 2.70
C ASP A 45 -6.55 -17.87 2.98
N SER A 46 -5.59 -17.55 3.83
CA SER A 46 -5.27 -16.18 4.25
C SER A 46 -4.98 -15.24 3.06
N LYS A 47 -4.33 -15.74 2.01
CA LYS A 47 -4.05 -14.94 0.80
C LYS A 47 -5.33 -14.61 0.05
N THR A 48 -6.22 -15.58 -0.09
CA THR A 48 -7.54 -15.40 -0.71
C THR A 48 -8.38 -14.40 0.08
N LYS A 49 -8.41 -14.49 1.41
CA LYS A 49 -9.10 -13.52 2.28
C LYS A 49 -8.53 -12.11 2.12
N SER A 50 -7.21 -11.95 2.15
CA SER A 50 -6.55 -10.65 1.97
C SER A 50 -6.81 -10.05 0.59
N ALA A 51 -6.81 -10.87 -0.47
CA ALA A 51 -7.17 -10.42 -1.82
C ALA A 51 -8.63 -9.96 -1.90
N LEU A 52 -9.56 -10.68 -1.27
CA LEU A 52 -10.98 -10.28 -1.21
C LEU A 52 -11.20 -9.01 -0.38
N GLU A 53 -10.49 -8.83 0.74
CA GLU A 53 -10.49 -7.59 1.52
C GLU A 53 -10.00 -6.41 0.69
N ALA A 54 -8.88 -6.58 -0.04
CA ALA A 54 -8.38 -5.56 -0.96
C ALA A 54 -9.38 -5.24 -2.08
N LEU A 55 -10.01 -6.25 -2.68
CA LEU A 55 -11.08 -6.07 -3.69
C LEU A 55 -12.30 -5.37 -3.10
N SER A 56 -12.67 -5.65 -1.85
CA SER A 56 -13.77 -5.00 -1.16
C SER A 56 -13.54 -3.49 -0.99
N GLU A 57 -12.30 -3.03 -0.88
CA GLU A 57 -11.97 -1.60 -0.86
C GLU A 57 -12.33 -0.91 -2.20
N PHE A 58 -12.22 -1.62 -3.32
CA PHE A 58 -12.63 -1.12 -4.65
C PHE A 58 -14.13 -1.27 -4.91
N TYR A 59 -14.85 -2.04 -4.07
CA TYR A 59 -16.28 -2.33 -4.20
C TYR A 59 -17.06 -1.80 -2.99
N THR A 60 -17.38 -0.51 -2.96
CA THR A 60 -18.28 0.06 -1.96
C THR A 60 -19.76 -0.25 -2.26
N SER A 61 -20.10 -0.60 -3.50
CA SER A 61 -21.46 -0.95 -3.90
C SER A 61 -21.47 -2.01 -5.01
N ASN A 62 -22.29 -3.05 -4.87
CA ASN A 62 -22.37 -4.16 -5.82
C ASN A 62 -23.25 -3.83 -7.04
N SER A 63 -22.84 -2.83 -7.82
CA SER A 63 -23.51 -2.40 -9.06
C SER A 63 -22.86 -3.05 -10.30
N VAL A 64 -23.65 -3.22 -11.38
CA VAL A 64 -23.14 -3.67 -12.69
C VAL A 64 -22.05 -2.72 -13.20
N VAL A 65 -22.20 -1.42 -12.95
CA VAL A 65 -21.25 -0.39 -13.40
C VAL A 65 -19.91 -0.55 -12.68
N GLU A 66 -19.91 -0.66 -11.35
CA GLU A 66 -18.70 -0.87 -10.54
C GLU A 66 -17.97 -2.16 -10.94
N ARG A 67 -18.71 -3.25 -11.19
CA ARG A 67 -18.11 -4.50 -11.66
C ARG A 67 -17.46 -4.37 -13.03
N ARG A 68 -18.09 -3.62 -13.95
CA ARG A 68 -17.56 -3.38 -15.30
C ARG A 68 -16.31 -2.48 -15.27
N ASN A 69 -16.28 -1.53 -14.34
CA ASN A 69 -15.20 -0.55 -14.23
C ASN A 69 -14.06 -0.99 -13.29
N LEU A 70 -14.22 -2.09 -12.55
CA LEU A 70 -13.25 -2.56 -11.55
C LEU A 70 -11.80 -2.52 -12.05
N ARG A 71 -11.53 -3.12 -13.21
CA ARG A 71 -10.19 -3.17 -13.75
C ARG A 71 -9.63 -1.76 -13.98
N GLY A 72 -10.43 -0.88 -14.58
CA GLY A 72 -10.04 0.51 -14.81
C GLY A 72 -9.82 1.27 -13.51
N ASN A 73 -10.65 1.05 -12.48
CA ASN A 73 -10.49 1.67 -11.16
C ASN A 73 -9.22 1.20 -10.46
N ILE A 74 -8.89 -0.09 -10.55
CA ILE A 74 -7.63 -0.65 -10.01
C ILE A 74 -6.43 -0.03 -10.73
N GLU A 75 -6.44 -0.01 -12.06
CA GLU A 75 -5.38 0.59 -12.88
C GLU A 75 -5.22 2.08 -12.56
N GLN A 76 -6.32 2.81 -12.40
CA GLN A 76 -6.31 4.23 -12.05
C GLN A 76 -5.72 4.48 -10.66
N LYS A 77 -6.14 3.74 -9.63
CA LYS A 77 -5.59 3.87 -8.27
C LYS A 77 -4.09 3.54 -8.24
N ALA A 78 -3.66 2.55 -9.03
CA ALA A 78 -2.24 2.20 -9.15
C ALA A 78 -1.43 3.35 -9.77
N ILE A 79 -1.94 3.98 -10.84
CA ILE A 79 -1.31 5.15 -11.46
C ILE A 79 -1.27 6.33 -10.48
N GLU A 80 -2.37 6.61 -9.78
CA GLU A 80 -2.45 7.69 -8.80
C GLU A 80 -1.48 7.49 -7.64
N THR A 81 -1.39 6.26 -7.12
CA THR A 81 -0.42 5.89 -6.08
C THR A 81 1.01 6.13 -6.55
N ASN A 82 1.34 5.73 -7.78
CA ASN A 82 2.68 5.94 -8.35
C ASN A 82 2.98 7.44 -8.55
N ARG A 83 2.00 8.23 -8.99
CA ARG A 83 2.16 9.69 -9.11
C ARG A 83 2.45 10.34 -7.76
N ASN A 84 1.69 9.98 -6.73
CA ASN A 84 1.91 10.47 -5.37
C ASN A 84 3.31 10.08 -4.85
N PHE A 85 3.74 8.84 -5.11
CA PHE A 85 5.09 8.41 -4.77
C PHE A 85 6.17 9.28 -5.44
N LEU A 86 6.03 9.56 -6.74
CA LEU A 86 6.97 10.42 -7.47
C LEU A 86 6.95 11.87 -6.97
N GLU A 87 5.78 12.41 -6.61
CA GLU A 87 5.67 13.76 -6.06
C GLU A 87 6.41 13.89 -4.73
N ILE A 88 6.16 12.95 -3.80
CA ILE A 88 6.81 12.93 -2.49
C ILE A 88 8.32 12.74 -2.65
N PHE A 89 8.73 11.80 -3.52
CA PHE A 89 10.14 11.54 -3.77
C PHE A 89 10.84 12.74 -4.44
N GLY A 90 10.13 13.49 -5.27
CA GLY A 90 10.60 14.75 -5.83
C GLY A 90 10.97 15.76 -4.74
N LYS A 91 10.12 15.93 -3.72
CA LYS A 91 10.40 16.82 -2.57
C LYS A 91 11.64 16.38 -1.79
N VAL A 92 11.81 15.07 -1.60
CA VAL A 92 13.01 14.51 -0.95
C VAL A 92 14.26 14.78 -1.79
N THR A 93 14.17 14.62 -3.11
CA THR A 93 15.28 14.88 -4.05
C THR A 93 15.69 16.36 -4.02
N GLU A 94 14.73 17.27 -3.98
CA GLU A 94 14.98 18.71 -3.87
C GLU A 94 15.69 19.07 -2.55
N GLN A 95 15.25 18.51 -1.42
CA GLN A 95 15.92 18.70 -0.14
C GLN A 95 17.35 18.16 -0.14
N LEU A 96 17.57 17.00 -0.76
CA LEU A 96 18.91 16.42 -0.88
C LEU A 96 19.82 17.31 -1.74
N ALA A 97 19.32 17.86 -2.84
CA ALA A 97 20.06 18.80 -3.69
C ALA A 97 20.41 20.11 -2.95
N ALA A 98 19.52 20.60 -2.08
CA ALA A 98 19.81 21.77 -1.24
C ALA A 98 20.99 21.50 -0.28
N ILE A 99 20.98 20.34 0.39
CA ILE A 99 22.06 19.91 1.28
C ILE A 99 23.37 19.75 0.50
N GLU A 100 23.34 19.14 -0.68
CA GLU A 100 24.50 19.00 -1.55
C GLU A 100 25.11 20.37 -1.89
N SER A 101 24.26 21.34 -2.25
CA SER A 101 24.68 22.71 -2.55
C SER A 101 25.32 23.40 -1.33
N GLU A 102 24.74 23.24 -0.15
CA GLU A 102 25.25 23.82 1.09
C GLU A 102 26.62 23.22 1.48
N ILE A 103 26.77 21.90 1.38
CA ILE A 103 28.06 21.22 1.61
C ILE A 103 29.11 21.71 0.61
N LYS A 104 28.73 21.90 -0.66
CA LYS A 104 29.64 22.44 -1.68
C LYS A 104 30.06 23.87 -1.36
N SER A 105 29.13 24.70 -0.88
CA SER A 105 29.42 26.06 -0.42
C SER A 105 30.37 26.05 0.77
N MET A 106 30.14 25.17 1.76
CA MET A 106 31.02 25.00 2.92
C MET A 106 32.43 24.55 2.52
N ASN A 107 32.56 23.60 1.61
CA ASN A 107 33.87 23.17 1.09
C ASN A 107 34.62 24.32 0.42
N ASN A 108 33.94 25.08 -0.43
CA ASN A 108 34.56 26.24 -1.08
C ASN A 108 35.04 27.28 -0.05
N PHE A 109 34.26 27.52 1.00
CA PHE A 109 34.64 28.45 2.06
C PHE A 109 35.85 27.95 2.86
N CYS A 110 35.92 26.66 3.19
CA CYS A 110 37.09 26.05 3.82
C CYS A 110 38.35 26.17 2.94
N ASP A 111 38.21 25.98 1.63
CA ASP A 111 39.30 26.17 0.66
C ASP A 111 39.78 27.62 0.62
N GLU A 112 38.86 28.59 0.67
CA GLU A 112 39.18 30.02 0.71
C GLU A 112 39.94 30.39 1.99
N ILE A 113 39.45 29.93 3.15
CA ILE A 113 40.14 30.14 4.43
C ILE A 113 41.55 29.55 4.39
N SER A 114 41.68 28.31 3.90
CA SER A 114 42.98 27.63 3.83
C SER A 114 43.96 28.41 2.95
N LYS A 115 43.53 28.88 1.77
CA LYS A 115 44.33 29.73 0.88
C LYS A 115 44.71 31.06 1.52
N SER A 116 43.78 31.70 2.23
CA SER A 116 44.03 32.96 2.94
C SER A 116 45.04 32.79 4.07
N LEU A 117 44.91 31.70 4.84
CA LEU A 117 45.84 31.35 5.92
C LEU A 117 47.24 31.08 5.38
N ASP A 118 47.36 30.31 4.29
CA ASP A 118 48.63 30.07 3.62
C ASP A 118 49.26 31.35 3.11
N SER A 119 48.46 32.27 2.54
CA SER A 119 48.95 33.58 2.10
C SER A 119 49.45 34.43 3.27
N ALA A 120 48.69 34.48 4.37
CA ALA A 120 49.08 35.21 5.58
C ALA A 120 50.37 34.65 6.19
N ASN A 121 50.48 33.32 6.32
CA ASN A 121 51.69 32.65 6.79
C ASN A 121 52.91 32.96 5.92
N ARG A 122 52.77 32.91 4.59
CA ARG A 122 53.85 33.28 3.66
C ARG A 122 54.27 34.74 3.80
N LYS A 123 53.31 35.66 3.93
CA LYS A 123 53.59 37.09 4.15
C LYS A 123 54.35 37.31 5.47
N THR A 124 53.93 36.66 6.55
CA THR A 124 54.60 36.73 7.85
C THR A 124 56.03 36.17 7.78
N ALA A 125 56.23 35.04 7.09
CA ALA A 125 57.56 34.46 6.91
C ALA A 125 58.52 35.41 6.15
N LEU A 126 58.04 36.04 5.07
CA LEU A 126 58.85 37.01 4.30
C LEU A 126 59.23 38.25 5.12
N LEU A 127 58.32 38.78 5.93
CA LEU A 127 58.61 39.94 6.80
C LEU A 127 59.66 39.61 7.87
N LEU A 128 59.66 38.37 8.36
CA LEU A 128 60.62 37.90 9.35
C LEU A 128 62.02 37.78 8.71
N GLU A 129 62.11 37.24 7.49
CA GLU A 129 63.37 37.14 6.74
C GLU A 129 63.94 38.51 6.31
N GLN A 130 63.08 39.53 6.12
CA GLN A 130 63.53 40.89 5.82
C GLN A 130 63.99 41.70 7.04
N SER A 131 63.75 41.22 8.26
CA SER A 131 64.09 41.94 9.50
C SER A 131 65.35 41.42 10.19
N ASP A 132 65.95 40.32 9.70
CA ASP A 132 67.30 39.83 10.05
C ASP A 132 68.34 40.30 9.01
#